data_AF-A0AA38KK72-F1
#
_entry.id   AF-A0AA38KK72-F1
#
_cell.length_a   1.000
_cell.length_b   1.000
_cell.length_c   1.000
_cell.angle_alpha   90.00
_cell.angle_beta   90.00
_cell.angle_gamma   90.00
#
_symmetry.space_group_name_H-M   'P 1'
#
loop_
_entity.id
_entity.type
_entity.pdbx_description
1 polymer ?
#
loop_
_entity_poly.entity_id
_entity_poly.type
_entity_poly.pdbx_seq_one_letter_code
_entity_poly.pdbx_strand_id
1 'polypeptide(L)'
;MTANVTSFSIVIGMGGALDTVLPGVWGAILYFFLLIPMLCIWLHAEGILVLLRQDKDVARLAGKYLAMFAFGLPAFSFIIIAKRYFQEQGLFSVPTKIGTIVAGVNVLLTAILGFDGAPLATSISYNLVALGSIFWGWKIESEMRSAWHPLSMRALHPTGLGTLLTLGLGGVGQTASEWWAWELVGLAASLLGPTALAAQSVLLVSCSDTYQVPFALGIATSVRIGQLLELGRPRLAKLAAHAAILLGLVLALVFSAIFWIWRKKWAYLFNDDEDVATMVAAILPLVALFQVFDGNAAITATAGLRGLWTGLTVSLVLYCAVLGTILCLATNWEHEVAKVKARLRANPALLDAVESAGCLRGAQHESRGGRMGRNHCRLGFRSTYLSI
;
A
#
# COMPACT_ATOMS: atom_id res chain seq x y z
N MET A 1 -2.84 8.81 4.24
CA MET A 1 -3.80 7.72 4.48
C MET A 1 -4.92 7.66 3.44
N THR A 2 -5.67 8.75 3.19
CA THR A 2 -6.83 8.70 2.27
C THR A 2 -6.49 8.45 0.80
N ALA A 3 -5.43 9.05 0.25
CA ALA A 3 -5.10 8.91 -1.18
C ALA A 3 -4.71 7.47 -1.58
N ASN A 4 -3.90 6.80 -0.75
CA ASN A 4 -3.49 5.41 -0.97
C ASN A 4 -4.69 4.45 -1.00
N VAL A 5 -5.61 4.63 -0.06
CA VAL A 5 -6.80 3.78 0.11
C VAL A 5 -7.83 4.04 -0.99
N THR A 6 -8.09 5.31 -1.31
CA THR A 6 -9.22 5.69 -2.18
C THR A 6 -8.88 5.68 -3.67
N SER A 7 -7.60 5.75 -4.07
CA SER A 7 -7.25 5.72 -5.50
C SER A 7 -6.00 4.90 -5.83
N PHE A 8 -4.83 5.14 -5.20
CA PHE A 8 -3.57 4.57 -5.71
C PHE A 8 -3.52 3.06 -5.67
N SER A 9 -3.98 2.43 -4.57
CA SER A 9 -4.07 0.96 -4.49
C SER A 9 -5.00 0.37 -5.56
N ILE A 10 -6.10 1.07 -5.88
CA ILE A 10 -7.05 0.66 -6.90
C ILE A 10 -6.46 0.84 -8.30
N VAL A 11 -5.82 1.98 -8.58
CA VAL A 11 -5.20 2.27 -9.88
C VAL A 11 -4.05 1.29 -10.15
N ILE A 12 -3.15 1.08 -9.19
CA ILE A 12 -2.03 0.15 -9.35
C ILE A 12 -2.53 -1.30 -9.47
N GLY A 13 -3.48 -1.70 -8.61
CA GLY A 13 -4.04 -3.05 -8.62
C GLY A 13 -4.81 -3.36 -9.90
N MET A 14 -5.59 -2.42 -10.41
CA MET A 14 -6.26 -2.54 -11.70
C MET A 14 -5.25 -2.62 -12.85
N GLY A 15 -4.14 -1.89 -12.71
CA GLY A 15 -2.99 -1.98 -13.60
C GLY A 15 -2.53 -3.40 -13.78
N GLY A 16 -2.51 -4.22 -12.71
CA GLY A 16 -2.06 -5.62 -12.72
C GLY A 16 -2.66 -6.46 -13.85
N ALA A 17 -3.94 -6.23 -14.17
CA ALA A 17 -4.60 -6.95 -15.25
C ALA A 17 -4.06 -6.61 -16.65
N LEU A 18 -3.47 -5.43 -16.82
CA LEU A 18 -2.88 -5.00 -18.10
C LEU A 18 -1.58 -5.74 -18.45
N ASP A 19 -0.91 -6.40 -17.49
CA ASP A 19 0.21 -7.29 -17.82
C ASP A 19 -0.28 -8.54 -18.56
N THR A 20 -1.53 -8.95 -18.32
CA THR A 20 -2.12 -10.14 -18.95
C THR A 20 -2.85 -9.80 -20.24
N VAL A 21 -3.49 -8.63 -20.29
CA VAL A 21 -4.25 -8.17 -21.44
C VAL A 21 -3.58 -6.89 -21.92
N LEU A 22 -2.87 -6.96 -23.06
CA LEU A 22 -2.05 -5.89 -23.63
C LEU A 22 -2.65 -4.48 -23.36
N PRO A 23 -1.85 -3.46 -22.95
CA PRO A 23 -2.32 -2.11 -22.65
C PRO A 23 -2.95 -1.41 -23.87
N GLY A 24 -4.19 -1.77 -24.20
CA GLY A 24 -4.94 -1.24 -25.33
C GLY A 24 -6.01 -0.24 -24.89
N VAL A 25 -6.88 0.11 -25.84
CA VAL A 25 -8.02 1.04 -25.66
C VAL A 25 -8.91 0.66 -24.47
N TRP A 26 -9.03 -0.64 -24.17
CA TRP A 26 -9.78 -1.19 -23.03
C TRP A 26 -9.30 -0.68 -21.67
N GLY A 27 -7.98 -0.58 -21.48
CA GLY A 27 -7.41 -0.06 -20.25
C GLY A 27 -7.78 1.41 -20.06
N ALA A 28 -7.62 2.23 -21.10
CA ALA A 28 -7.97 3.65 -21.05
C ALA A 28 -9.46 3.89 -20.73
N ILE A 29 -10.37 3.10 -21.32
CA ILE A 29 -11.81 3.17 -21.04
C ILE A 29 -12.09 2.81 -19.58
N LEU A 30 -11.50 1.72 -19.08
CA LEU A 30 -11.70 1.28 -17.70
C LEU A 30 -11.20 2.32 -16.69
N TYR A 31 -10.01 2.88 -16.90
CA TYR A 31 -9.47 3.93 -16.05
C TYR A 31 -10.31 5.20 -16.11
N PHE A 32 -10.86 5.58 -17.27
CA PHE A 32 -11.75 6.72 -17.37
C PHE A 32 -12.96 6.58 -16.41
N PHE A 33 -13.61 5.42 -16.39
CA PHE A 33 -14.73 5.17 -15.49
C PHE A 33 -14.32 5.08 -14.01
N LEU A 34 -13.15 4.50 -13.71
CA LEU A 34 -12.63 4.41 -12.33
C LEU A 34 -12.21 5.77 -11.77
N LEU A 35 -11.70 6.66 -12.61
CA LEU A 35 -11.23 7.98 -12.19
C LEU A 35 -12.36 8.90 -11.74
N ILE A 36 -13.56 8.78 -12.32
CA ILE A 36 -14.71 9.64 -11.97
C ILE A 36 -15.04 9.60 -10.47
N PRO A 37 -15.35 8.43 -9.86
CA PRO A 37 -15.65 8.38 -8.43
C PRO A 37 -14.46 8.78 -7.57
N MET A 38 -13.22 8.47 -7.97
CA MET A 38 -12.01 8.83 -7.22
C MET A 38 -11.83 10.35 -7.16
N LEU A 39 -11.97 11.05 -8.30
CA LEU A 39 -11.89 12.50 -8.38
C LEU A 39 -13.04 13.16 -7.61
N CYS A 40 -14.27 12.62 -7.69
CA CYS A 40 -15.39 13.10 -6.90
C CYS A 40 -15.08 13.04 -5.39
N ILE A 41 -14.54 11.92 -4.91
CA ILE A 41 -14.14 11.76 -3.50
C ILE A 41 -13.07 12.79 -3.11
N TRP A 42 -12.05 13.00 -3.95
CA TRP A 42 -10.93 13.89 -3.62
C TRP A 42 -11.32 15.37 -3.63
N LEU A 43 -12.14 15.79 -4.60
CA LEU A 43 -12.61 17.17 -4.71
C LEU A 43 -13.62 17.54 -3.60
N HIS A 44 -14.35 16.56 -3.06
CA HIS A 44 -15.32 16.76 -1.98
C HIS A 44 -14.82 16.21 -0.63
N ALA A 45 -13.52 15.96 -0.49
CA ALA A 45 -12.97 15.29 0.69
C ALA A 45 -13.22 16.07 1.99
N GLU A 46 -13.17 17.40 1.96
CA GLU A 46 -13.49 18.23 3.14
C GLU A 46 -14.90 17.94 3.65
N GLY A 47 -15.91 18.00 2.77
CA GLY A 47 -17.30 17.74 3.14
C GLY A 47 -17.52 16.31 3.64
N ILE A 48 -16.87 15.33 3.02
CA ILE A 48 -16.93 13.92 3.44
C ILE A 48 -16.32 13.76 4.84
N LEU A 49 -15.15 14.36 5.11
CA LEU A 49 -14.48 14.25 6.41
C LEU A 49 -15.27 14.94 7.53
N VAL A 50 -15.87 16.11 7.24
CA VAL A 50 -16.77 16.79 8.19
C VAL A 50 -18.01 15.93 8.47
N LEU A 51 -18.58 15.27 7.46
CA LEU A 51 -19.69 14.33 7.65
C LEU A 51 -19.30 13.14 8.53
N LEU A 52 -18.05 12.68 8.43
CA LEU A 52 -17.45 11.66 9.30
C LEU A 52 -17.07 12.18 10.69
N ARG A 53 -17.49 13.40 11.06
CA ARG A 53 -17.25 14.06 12.36
C ARG A 53 -15.77 14.31 12.67
N GLN A 54 -14.93 14.49 11.65
CA GLN A 54 -13.56 14.96 11.85
C GLN A 54 -13.53 16.45 12.24
N ASP A 55 -12.44 16.85 12.89
CA ASP A 55 -12.18 18.26 13.18
C ASP A 55 -12.18 19.09 11.89
N LYS A 56 -12.79 20.28 11.93
CA LYS A 56 -13.00 21.12 10.74
C LYS A 56 -11.69 21.61 10.15
N ASP A 57 -10.69 21.93 10.97
CA ASP A 57 -9.41 22.41 10.48
C ASP A 57 -8.61 21.27 9.84
N VAL A 58 -8.63 20.09 10.44
CA VAL A 58 -8.01 18.88 9.87
C VAL A 58 -8.69 18.50 8.55
N ALA A 59 -10.02 18.51 8.49
CA ALA A 59 -10.79 18.20 7.29
C ALA A 59 -10.51 19.20 6.15
N ARG A 60 -10.43 20.50 6.46
CA ARG A 60 -10.09 21.56 5.50
C ARG A 60 -8.67 21.39 4.93
N LEU A 61 -7.68 21.11 5.79
CA LEU A 61 -6.30 20.88 5.35
C LEU A 61 -6.20 19.62 4.47
N ALA A 62 -6.82 18.51 4.87
CA ALA A 62 -6.86 17.28 4.10
C ALA A 62 -7.59 17.46 2.76
N GLY A 63 -8.69 18.22 2.74
CA GLY A 63 -9.44 18.57 1.53
C GLY A 63 -8.61 19.39 0.55
N LYS A 64 -7.95 20.45 1.04
CA LYS A 64 -7.04 21.28 0.23
C LYS A 64 -5.91 20.43 -0.36
N TYR A 65 -5.31 19.54 0.44
CA TYR A 65 -4.26 18.63 -0.01
C TYR A 65 -4.74 17.72 -1.15
N LEU A 66 -5.87 17.03 -0.96
CA LEU A 66 -6.43 16.10 -1.95
C LEU A 66 -6.91 16.81 -3.22
N ALA A 67 -7.46 18.02 -3.11
CA ALA A 67 -7.86 18.81 -4.28
C ALA A 67 -6.66 19.18 -5.16
N MET A 68 -5.53 19.59 -4.57
CA MET A 68 -4.28 19.83 -5.31
C MET A 68 -3.72 18.55 -5.94
N PHE A 69 -3.89 17.43 -5.25
CA PHE A 69 -3.43 16.12 -5.70
C PHE A 69 -4.30 15.52 -6.83
N ALA A 70 -5.59 15.85 -6.86
CA ALA A 70 -6.56 15.37 -7.86
C ALA A 70 -6.15 15.70 -9.29
N PHE A 71 -5.48 16.84 -9.49
CA PHE A 71 -4.94 17.22 -10.79
C PHE A 71 -3.88 16.23 -11.34
N GLY A 72 -3.17 15.53 -10.47
CA GLY A 72 -2.18 14.53 -10.84
C GLY A 72 -2.76 13.14 -11.13
N LEU A 73 -4.00 12.86 -10.69
CA LEU A 73 -4.54 11.49 -10.70
C LEU A 73 -4.77 10.94 -12.12
N PRO A 74 -5.34 11.68 -13.10
CA PRO A 74 -5.46 11.20 -14.47
C PRO A 74 -4.10 10.90 -15.11
N ALA A 75 -3.12 11.77 -14.86
CA ALA A 75 -1.76 11.57 -15.35
C ALA A 75 -1.13 10.33 -14.72
N PHE A 76 -1.33 10.11 -13.42
CA PHE A 76 -0.86 8.91 -12.74
C PHE A 76 -1.42 7.62 -13.35
N SER A 77 -2.73 7.54 -13.60
CA SER A 77 -3.35 6.40 -14.28
C SER A 77 -2.76 6.16 -15.67
N PHE A 78 -2.51 7.23 -16.44
CA PHE A 78 -1.86 7.12 -17.74
C PHE A 78 -0.41 6.60 -17.62
N ILE A 79 0.36 7.08 -16.63
CA ILE A 79 1.74 6.60 -16.38
C ILE A 79 1.75 5.09 -16.14
N ILE A 80 0.80 4.55 -15.38
CA ILE A 80 0.72 3.11 -15.12
C ILE A 80 0.55 2.31 -16.43
N ILE A 81 -0.32 2.78 -17.33
CA ILE A 81 -0.54 2.16 -18.64
C ILE A 81 0.72 2.28 -19.50
N ALA A 82 1.25 3.50 -19.64
CA ALA A 82 2.41 3.78 -20.48
C ALA A 82 3.66 3.03 -20.01
N LYS A 83 3.91 2.99 -18.70
CA LYS A 83 5.03 2.26 -18.10
C LYS A 83 4.96 0.79 -18.45
N ARG A 84 3.80 0.13 -18.29
CA ARG A 84 3.63 -1.28 -18.63
C ARG A 84 3.83 -1.53 -20.11
N TYR A 85 3.29 -0.66 -20.96
CA TYR A 85 3.51 -0.73 -22.40
C TYR A 85 5.00 -0.73 -22.78
N PHE A 86 5.78 0.21 -22.23
CA PHE A 86 7.23 0.24 -22.45
C PHE A 86 7.95 -0.99 -21.87
N GLN A 87 7.49 -1.53 -20.73
CA GLN A 87 8.08 -2.71 -20.10
C GLN A 87 7.86 -3.98 -20.92
N GLU A 88 6.66 -4.19 -21.48
CA GLU A 88 6.36 -5.33 -22.36
C GLU A 88 7.20 -5.31 -23.64
N GLN A 89 7.50 -4.11 -24.17
CA GLN A 89 8.41 -3.96 -25.32
C GLN A 89 9.90 -4.12 -24.96
N GLY A 90 10.24 -4.35 -23.69
CA GLY A 90 11.62 -4.42 -23.22
C GLY A 90 12.33 -3.06 -23.13
N LEU A 91 11.60 -1.95 -23.28
CA LEU A 91 12.12 -0.58 -23.23
C LEU A 91 12.13 -0.02 -21.79
N PHE A 92 12.72 -0.78 -20.85
CA PHE A 92 12.78 -0.40 -19.43
C PHE A 92 13.49 0.94 -19.17
N SER A 93 14.44 1.33 -20.03
CA SER A 93 15.20 2.57 -19.84
C SER A 93 14.38 3.84 -20.05
N VAL A 94 13.27 3.77 -20.79
CA VAL A 94 12.48 4.96 -21.16
C VAL A 94 11.71 5.53 -19.96
N PRO A 95 10.85 4.76 -19.26
CA PRO A 95 10.19 5.24 -18.06
C PRO A 95 11.18 5.69 -16.98
N THR A 96 12.32 4.99 -16.84
CA THR A 96 13.35 5.35 -15.86
C THR A 96 13.98 6.71 -16.17
N LYS A 97 14.39 6.97 -17.41
CA LYS A 97 14.99 8.27 -17.79
C LYS A 97 14.02 9.43 -17.57
N ILE A 98 12.77 9.28 -18.02
CA ILE A 98 11.72 10.30 -17.84
C ILE A 98 11.49 10.52 -16.34
N GLY A 99 11.33 9.43 -15.57
CA GLY A 99 11.12 9.48 -14.13
C GLY A 99 12.27 10.18 -13.38
N THR A 100 13.52 9.86 -13.68
CA THR A 100 14.69 10.48 -13.03
C THR A 100 14.79 11.98 -13.31
N ILE A 101 14.56 12.41 -14.55
CA ILE A 101 14.58 13.83 -14.91
C ILE A 101 13.47 14.57 -14.14
N VAL A 102 12.25 14.03 -14.17
CA VAL A 102 11.10 14.66 -13.51
C VAL A 102 11.21 14.62 -11.99
N ALA A 103 11.85 13.60 -11.41
CA ALA A 103 12.14 13.57 -9.97
C ALA A 103 13.03 14.76 -9.55
N GLY A 104 14.05 15.10 -10.35
CA GLY A 104 14.85 16.30 -10.12
C GLY A 104 14.01 17.58 -10.16
N VAL A 105 13.08 17.69 -11.12
CA VAL A 105 12.12 18.81 -11.20
C VAL A 105 11.19 18.83 -10.00
N ASN A 106 10.73 17.67 -9.51
CA ASN A 106 9.86 17.57 -8.34
C ASN A 106 10.54 18.10 -7.07
N VAL A 107 11.83 17.78 -6.87
CA VAL A 107 12.62 18.30 -5.75
C VAL A 107 12.69 19.83 -5.82
N LEU A 108 12.97 20.39 -6.99
CA LEU A 108 13.01 21.85 -7.20
C LEU A 108 11.64 22.50 -6.96
N LEU A 109 10.57 21.93 -7.50
CA LEU A 109 9.21 22.44 -7.32
C LEU A 109 8.78 22.40 -5.85
N THR A 110 9.12 21.32 -5.14
CA THR A 110 8.81 21.18 -3.72
C THR A 110 9.60 22.20 -2.88
N ALA A 111 10.86 22.46 -3.23
CA ALA A 111 11.67 23.48 -2.57
C ALA A 111 11.12 24.91 -2.80
N ILE A 112 10.61 25.21 -4.00
CA ILE A 112 10.05 26.53 -4.35
C ILE A 112 8.67 26.74 -3.73
N LEU A 113 7.79 25.74 -3.82
CA LEU A 113 6.39 25.87 -3.39
C LEU A 113 6.20 25.59 -1.88
N GLY A 114 7.25 25.13 -1.20
CA GLY A 114 7.21 24.78 0.21
C GLY A 114 6.36 23.55 0.51
N PHE A 115 6.19 23.26 1.80
CA PHE A 115 5.46 22.08 2.29
C PHE A 115 4.00 22.05 1.81
N ASP A 116 3.30 23.18 1.87
CA ASP A 116 1.91 23.32 1.42
C ASP A 116 1.74 23.04 -0.08
N GLY A 117 2.79 23.26 -0.87
CA GLY A 117 2.81 23.04 -2.31
C GLY A 117 3.31 21.67 -2.75
N ALA A 118 3.77 20.82 -1.83
CA ALA A 118 4.23 19.46 -2.13
C ALA A 118 3.21 18.60 -2.91
N PRO A 119 1.89 18.58 -2.60
CA PRO A 119 0.92 17.84 -3.40
C PRO A 119 0.81 18.40 -4.83
N LEU A 120 0.87 19.72 -4.98
CA LEU A 120 0.82 20.36 -6.30
C LEU A 120 2.08 20.05 -7.12
N ALA A 121 3.27 20.12 -6.51
CA ALA A 121 4.54 19.76 -7.14
C ALA A 121 4.50 18.31 -7.67
N THR A 122 3.95 17.39 -6.86
CA THR A 122 3.78 15.99 -7.25
C THR A 122 2.77 15.81 -8.38
N SER A 123 1.63 16.51 -8.34
CA SER A 123 0.65 16.53 -9.44
C SER A 123 1.25 17.02 -10.76
N ILE A 124 2.01 18.12 -10.71
CA ILE A 124 2.73 18.64 -11.88
C ILE A 124 3.71 17.60 -12.40
N SER A 125 4.44 16.95 -11.50
CA SER A 125 5.43 15.93 -11.85
C SER A 125 4.80 14.72 -12.55
N TYR A 126 3.65 14.22 -12.07
CA TYR A 126 2.92 13.17 -12.79
C TYR A 126 2.49 13.62 -14.18
N ASN A 127 1.99 14.85 -14.33
CA ASN A 127 1.66 15.38 -15.65
C ASN A 127 2.89 15.47 -16.56
N LEU A 128 4.06 15.88 -16.05
CA LEU A 128 5.31 15.91 -16.81
C LEU A 128 5.78 14.52 -17.24
N VAL A 129 5.68 13.50 -16.37
CA VAL A 129 6.03 12.11 -16.73
C VAL A 129 5.07 11.59 -17.81
N ALA A 130 3.77 11.86 -17.69
CA ALA A 130 2.77 11.47 -18.68
C ALA A 130 3.06 12.13 -20.05
N LEU A 131 3.29 13.44 -20.07
CA LEU A 131 3.64 14.18 -21.29
C LEU A 131 4.97 13.71 -21.89
N GLY A 132 5.98 13.46 -21.06
CA GLY A 132 7.26 12.90 -21.49
C GLY A 132 7.11 11.52 -22.13
N SER A 133 6.23 10.69 -21.57
CA SER A 133 5.91 9.36 -22.11
C SER A 133 5.21 9.44 -23.47
N ILE A 134 4.26 10.38 -23.63
CA ILE A 134 3.60 10.64 -24.92
C ILE A 134 4.61 11.17 -25.94
N PHE A 135 5.44 12.14 -25.56
CA PHE A 135 6.44 12.73 -26.45
C PHE A 135 7.44 11.69 -26.95
N TRP A 136 7.96 10.85 -26.05
CA TRP A 136 8.88 9.78 -26.40
C TRP A 136 8.24 8.76 -27.34
N GLY A 137 7.04 8.28 -26.98
CA GLY A 137 6.26 7.36 -27.79
C GLY A 137 5.90 7.90 -29.17
N TRP A 138 5.65 9.21 -29.28
CA TRP A 138 5.36 9.84 -30.56
C TRP A 138 6.60 10.05 -31.41
N LYS A 139 7.74 10.46 -30.85
CA LYS A 139 8.94 10.84 -31.63
C LYS A 139 9.86 9.67 -31.97
N ILE A 140 9.99 8.69 -31.08
CA ILE A 140 11.11 7.74 -31.12
C ILE A 140 10.64 6.36 -31.59
N GLU A 141 9.45 5.92 -31.16
CA GLU A 141 8.99 4.54 -31.43
C GLU A 141 7.83 4.51 -32.44
N SER A 142 8.12 4.15 -33.69
CA SER A 142 7.08 4.00 -34.73
C SER A 142 6.07 2.91 -34.38
N GLU A 143 6.49 1.89 -33.64
CA GLU A 143 5.62 0.81 -33.17
C GLU A 143 4.61 1.29 -32.15
N MET A 144 4.97 2.25 -31.28
CA MET A 144 4.02 2.84 -30.36
C MET A 144 2.91 3.55 -31.12
N ARG A 145 3.21 4.29 -32.19
CA ARG A 145 2.18 4.91 -33.05
C ARG A 145 1.18 3.89 -33.62
N SER A 146 1.61 2.65 -33.86
CA SER A 146 0.73 1.59 -34.37
C SER A 146 -0.23 1.03 -33.32
N ALA A 147 0.10 1.13 -32.03
CA ALA A 147 -0.75 0.72 -30.92
C ALA A 147 -1.84 1.76 -30.55
N TRP A 148 -1.73 3.00 -31.06
CA TRP A 148 -2.78 4.02 -30.90
C TRP A 148 -3.92 3.71 -31.86
N HIS A 149 -4.80 2.80 -31.45
CA HIS A 149 -6.03 2.54 -32.19
C HIS A 149 -7.08 3.62 -31.88
N PRO A 150 -7.81 4.10 -32.91
CA PRO A 150 -8.94 4.98 -32.67
C PRO A 150 -9.98 4.29 -31.79
N LEU A 151 -10.64 5.06 -30.92
CA LEU A 151 -11.75 4.61 -30.09
C LEU A 151 -12.83 4.02 -31.00
N SER A 152 -12.95 2.70 -31.01
CA SER A 152 -13.96 1.97 -31.78
C SER A 152 -15.02 1.42 -30.83
N MET A 153 -16.29 1.37 -31.25
CA MET A 153 -17.35 0.72 -30.48
C MET A 153 -17.10 -0.78 -30.25
N ARG A 154 -16.23 -1.41 -31.07
CA ARG A 154 -15.73 -2.77 -30.82
C ARG A 154 -14.86 -2.85 -29.56
N ALA A 155 -14.25 -1.74 -29.15
CA ALA A 155 -13.49 -1.59 -27.91
C ALA A 155 -14.40 -1.40 -26.66
N LEU A 156 -15.72 -1.55 -26.79
CA LEU A 156 -16.68 -1.61 -25.68
C LEU A 156 -17.35 -2.99 -25.56
N HIS A 157 -16.85 -3.99 -26.29
CA HIS A 157 -17.38 -5.35 -26.24
C HIS A 157 -17.35 -5.90 -24.80
N PRO A 158 -18.50 -6.37 -24.25
CA PRO A 158 -18.63 -6.73 -22.84
C PRO A 158 -17.68 -7.85 -22.38
N THR A 159 -17.33 -8.79 -23.26
CA THR A 159 -16.49 -9.94 -22.90
C THR A 159 -15.04 -9.55 -22.60
N GLY A 160 -14.47 -8.61 -23.37
CA GLY A 160 -13.12 -8.11 -23.15
C GLY A 160 -13.04 -7.28 -21.86
N LEU A 161 -14.00 -6.38 -21.68
CA LEU A 161 -14.10 -5.54 -20.49
C LEU A 161 -14.35 -6.37 -19.21
N GLY A 162 -15.21 -7.39 -19.29
CA GLY A 162 -15.52 -8.28 -18.16
C GLY A 162 -14.34 -9.14 -17.72
N THR A 163 -13.53 -9.61 -18.67
CA THR A 163 -12.28 -10.33 -18.37
C THR A 163 -11.26 -9.41 -17.71
N LEU A 164 -11.07 -8.22 -18.26
CA LEU A 164 -10.16 -7.20 -17.70
C LEU A 164 -10.59 -6.79 -16.29
N LEU A 165 -11.89 -6.58 -16.07
CA LEU A 165 -12.44 -6.24 -14.76
C LEU A 165 -12.25 -7.38 -13.75
N THR A 166 -12.49 -8.63 -14.14
CA THR A 166 -12.32 -9.79 -13.24
C THR A 166 -10.87 -9.96 -12.79
N LEU A 167 -9.93 -9.88 -13.74
CA LEU A 167 -8.49 -9.92 -13.43
C LEU A 167 -8.07 -8.70 -12.61
N GLY A 168 -8.59 -7.53 -12.96
CA GLY A 168 -8.29 -6.27 -12.32
C GLY A 168 -8.77 -6.19 -10.88
N LEU A 169 -9.98 -6.68 -10.59
CA LEU A 169 -10.51 -6.79 -9.24
C LEU A 169 -9.67 -7.72 -8.37
N GLY A 170 -9.11 -8.80 -8.93
CA GLY A 170 -8.15 -9.65 -8.24
C GLY A 170 -6.87 -8.89 -7.85
N GLY A 171 -6.30 -8.14 -8.78
CA GLY A 171 -5.12 -7.30 -8.55
C GLY A 171 -5.38 -6.15 -7.57
N VAL A 172 -6.57 -5.53 -7.63
CA VAL A 172 -7.03 -4.54 -6.64
C VAL A 172 -7.16 -5.19 -5.27
N GLY A 173 -7.81 -6.35 -5.15
CA GLY A 173 -7.95 -7.06 -3.89
C GLY A 173 -6.59 -7.36 -3.24
N GLN A 174 -5.64 -7.85 -4.03
CA GLN A 174 -4.27 -8.09 -3.58
C GLN A 174 -3.60 -6.80 -3.09
N THR A 175 -3.49 -5.78 -3.95
CA THR A 175 -2.77 -4.53 -3.65
C THR A 175 -3.43 -3.74 -2.51
N ALA A 176 -4.76 -3.63 -2.53
CA ALA A 176 -5.52 -2.93 -1.51
C ALA A 176 -5.42 -3.65 -0.16
N SER A 177 -5.52 -4.99 -0.12
CA SER A 177 -5.43 -5.72 1.15
C SER A 177 -4.08 -5.49 1.86
N GLU A 178 -2.99 -5.47 1.10
CA GLU A 178 -1.65 -5.23 1.60
C GLU A 178 -1.49 -3.78 2.09
N TRP A 179 -1.86 -2.81 1.25
CA TRP A 179 -1.67 -1.39 1.56
C TRP A 179 -2.58 -0.94 2.71
N TRP A 180 -3.83 -1.42 2.74
CA TRP A 180 -4.77 -1.06 3.78
C TRP A 180 -4.37 -1.68 5.13
N ALA A 181 -3.69 -2.84 5.14
CA ALA A 181 -3.12 -3.39 6.38
C ALA A 181 -2.09 -2.42 6.99
N TRP A 182 -1.19 -1.84 6.18
CA TRP A 182 -0.25 -0.82 6.65
C TRP A 182 -0.95 0.44 7.17
N GLU A 183 -2.02 0.87 6.51
CA GLU A 183 -2.83 2.00 6.95
C GLU A 183 -3.54 1.68 8.29
N LEU A 184 -4.07 0.47 8.49
CA LEU A 184 -4.64 0.06 9.77
C LEU A 184 -3.61 0.06 10.90
N VAL A 185 -2.39 -0.39 10.64
CA VAL A 185 -1.28 -0.33 11.63
C VAL A 185 -0.92 1.13 11.94
N GLY A 186 -0.89 2.01 10.93
CA GLY A 186 -0.70 3.45 11.12
C GLY A 186 -1.79 4.08 12.00
N LEU A 187 -3.06 3.72 11.75
CA LEU A 187 -4.18 4.16 12.58
C LEU A 187 -4.06 3.64 14.01
N ALA A 188 -3.73 2.36 14.20
CA ALA A 188 -3.51 1.80 15.53
C ALA A 188 -2.36 2.50 16.27
N ALA A 189 -1.25 2.80 15.59
CA ALA A 189 -0.13 3.56 16.17
C ALA A 189 -0.54 4.98 16.57
N SER A 190 -1.42 5.63 15.80
CA SER A 190 -1.95 6.96 16.13
C SER A 190 -2.73 7.00 17.45
N LEU A 191 -3.39 5.89 17.83
CA LEU A 191 -4.10 5.75 19.10
C LEU A 191 -3.16 5.55 20.30
N LEU A 192 -1.92 5.10 20.08
CA LEU A 192 -0.94 4.87 21.14
C LEU A 192 -0.21 6.14 21.58
N GLY A 193 -0.19 7.17 20.73
CA GLY A 193 0.36 8.50 20.99
C GLY A 193 1.25 9.03 19.86
N PRO A 194 1.65 10.32 19.90
CA PRO A 194 2.45 10.96 18.86
C PRO A 194 3.80 10.28 18.60
N THR A 195 4.49 9.85 19.66
CA THR A 195 5.80 9.17 19.56
C THR A 195 5.68 7.84 18.81
N ALA A 196 4.63 7.06 19.09
CA ALA A 196 4.38 5.79 18.40
C ALA A 196 4.02 6.01 16.93
N LEU A 197 3.23 7.05 16.63
CA LEU A 197 2.89 7.43 15.26
C LEU A 197 4.12 7.89 14.45
N ALA A 198 5.01 8.67 15.08
CA ALA A 198 6.27 9.10 14.47
C ALA A 198 7.18 7.89 14.20
N ALA A 199 7.36 7.00 15.18
CA ALA A 199 8.14 5.77 15.00
C ALA A 199 7.56 4.90 13.87
N GLN A 200 6.24 4.72 13.83
CA GLN A 200 5.57 3.97 12.76
C GLN A 200 5.79 4.59 11.38
N SER A 201 5.81 5.92 11.28
CA SER A 201 6.06 6.62 10.02
C SER A 201 7.49 6.37 9.52
N VAL A 202 8.49 6.39 10.42
CA VAL A 202 9.89 6.04 10.10
C VAL A 202 9.99 4.60 9.61
N LEU A 203 9.37 3.66 10.33
CA LEU A 203 9.39 2.24 9.96
C LEU A 203 8.70 2.01 8.61
N LEU A 204 7.54 2.62 8.37
CA LEU A 204 6.79 2.50 7.11
C LEU A 204 7.61 2.98 5.91
N VAL A 205 8.23 4.16 6.01
CA VAL A 205 9.08 4.70 4.94
C VAL A 205 10.29 3.79 4.69
N SER A 206 10.90 3.28 5.77
CA SER A 206 12.06 2.38 5.67
C SER A 206 11.71 1.05 4.98
N CYS A 207 10.57 0.44 5.35
CA CYS A 207 10.06 -0.78 4.70
C CYS A 207 9.73 -0.51 3.23
N SER A 208 9.02 0.60 2.96
CA SER A 208 8.59 0.95 1.61
C SER A 208 9.79 1.18 0.68
N ASP A 209 10.84 1.86 1.14
CA ASP A 209 12.03 2.13 0.34
C ASP A 209 12.81 0.84 0.02
N THR A 210 13.03 0.00 1.03
CA THR A 210 13.75 -1.28 0.85
C THR A 210 12.95 -2.32 0.06
N TYR A 211 11.61 -2.22 0.04
CA TYR A 211 10.73 -3.06 -0.79
C TYR A 211 10.79 -2.74 -2.29
N GLN A 212 11.14 -1.51 -2.68
CA GLN A 212 11.16 -1.14 -4.11
C GLN A 212 12.15 -1.97 -4.93
N VAL A 213 13.27 -2.35 -4.35
CA VAL A 213 14.32 -3.13 -5.01
C VAL A 213 13.86 -4.56 -5.35
N PRO A 214 13.38 -5.39 -4.39
CA PRO A 214 12.84 -6.72 -4.71
C PRO A 214 11.60 -6.64 -5.60
N PHE A 215 10.74 -5.63 -5.44
CA PHE A 215 9.60 -5.41 -6.33
C PHE A 215 10.05 -5.17 -7.78
N ALA A 216 11.05 -4.31 -8.01
CA ALA A 216 11.60 -4.05 -9.33
C ALA A 216 12.26 -5.30 -9.95
N LEU A 217 13.01 -6.06 -9.15
CA LEU A 217 13.58 -7.35 -9.58
C LEU A 217 12.48 -8.34 -9.98
N GLY A 218 11.37 -8.35 -9.24
CA GLY A 218 10.20 -9.14 -9.52
C GLY A 218 9.57 -8.84 -10.89
N ILE A 219 9.32 -7.56 -11.19
CA ILE A 219 8.83 -7.12 -12.51
C ILE A 219 9.81 -7.53 -13.62
N ALA A 220 11.11 -7.26 -13.46
CA ALA A 220 12.12 -7.62 -14.45
C ALA A 220 12.16 -9.13 -14.71
N THR A 221 12.00 -9.93 -13.65
CA THR A 221 11.93 -11.39 -13.72
C THR A 221 10.69 -11.86 -14.47
N SER A 222 9.53 -11.24 -14.20
CA SER A 222 8.26 -11.56 -14.86
C SER A 222 8.36 -11.37 -16.38
N VAL A 223 8.83 -10.20 -16.83
CA VAL A 223 9.03 -9.92 -18.26
C VAL A 223 10.04 -10.90 -18.87
N ARG A 224 11.14 -11.19 -18.17
CA ARG A 224 12.16 -12.14 -18.66
C ARG A 224 11.61 -13.57 -18.80
N ILE A 225 10.79 -14.02 -17.85
CA ILE A 225 10.12 -15.32 -17.92
C ILE A 225 9.15 -15.32 -19.09
N GLY A 226 8.33 -14.28 -19.25
CA GLY A 226 7.41 -14.11 -20.39
C GLY A 226 8.13 -14.28 -21.72
N GLN A 227 9.18 -13.49 -21.97
CA GLN A 227 10.00 -13.56 -23.18
C GLN A 227 10.60 -14.95 -23.42
N LEU A 228 11.09 -15.63 -22.38
CA LEU A 228 11.70 -16.97 -22.52
C LEU A 228 10.65 -18.05 -22.81
N LEU A 229 9.43 -17.90 -22.30
CA LEU A 229 8.31 -18.79 -22.60
C LEU A 229 7.81 -18.60 -24.03
N GLU A 230 7.73 -17.36 -24.51
CA GLU A 230 7.39 -17.03 -25.91
C GLU A 230 8.40 -17.64 -26.90
N LEU A 231 9.69 -17.68 -26.53
CA LEU A 231 10.74 -18.33 -27.32
C LEU A 231 10.75 -19.87 -27.20
N GLY A 232 9.80 -20.47 -26.45
CA GLY A 232 9.72 -21.92 -26.27
C GLY A 232 10.85 -22.51 -25.41
N ARG A 233 11.47 -21.72 -24.51
CA ARG A 233 12.63 -22.12 -23.69
C ARG A 233 12.30 -22.23 -22.19
N PRO A 234 11.46 -23.19 -21.76
CA PRO A 234 10.98 -23.29 -20.37
C PRO A 234 12.10 -23.59 -19.35
N ARG A 235 13.17 -24.30 -19.75
CA ARG A 235 14.32 -24.57 -18.87
C ARG A 235 15.05 -23.28 -18.48
N LEU A 236 15.21 -22.36 -19.42
CA LEU A 236 15.83 -21.05 -19.15
C LEU A 236 14.89 -20.15 -18.34
N ALA A 237 13.58 -20.20 -18.59
CA ALA A 237 12.59 -19.49 -17.78
C ALA A 237 12.63 -19.94 -16.31
N LYS A 238 12.74 -21.26 -16.07
CA LYS A 238 12.93 -21.81 -14.73
C LYS A 238 14.22 -21.31 -14.09
N LEU A 239 15.34 -21.33 -14.81
CA LEU A 239 16.62 -20.83 -14.30
C LEU A 239 16.56 -19.35 -13.93
N ALA A 240 15.92 -18.52 -14.76
CA ALA A 240 15.72 -17.10 -14.50
C ALA A 240 14.92 -16.87 -13.20
N ALA A 241 13.84 -17.64 -12.98
CA ALA A 241 13.06 -17.57 -11.74
C ALA A 241 13.89 -17.94 -10.50
N HIS A 242 14.69 -19.00 -10.56
CA HIS A 242 15.54 -19.42 -9.42
C HIS A 242 16.64 -18.40 -9.13
N ALA A 243 17.27 -17.86 -10.18
CA ALA A 243 18.28 -16.82 -10.05
C ALA A 243 17.70 -15.55 -9.40
N ALA A 244 16.49 -15.15 -9.78
CA ALA A 244 15.81 -14.00 -9.20
C ALA A 244 15.47 -14.20 -7.72
N ILE A 245 14.97 -15.37 -7.33
CA ILE A 245 14.70 -15.71 -5.93
C ILE A 245 15.99 -15.67 -5.09
N LEU A 246 17.08 -16.25 -5.59
CA LEU A 246 18.38 -16.22 -4.90
C LEU A 246 18.93 -14.80 -4.77
N LEU A 247 18.85 -14.01 -5.85
CA LEU A 247 19.28 -12.61 -5.83
C LEU A 247 18.42 -11.78 -4.86
N GLY A 248 17.10 -12.02 -4.85
CA GLY A 248 16.16 -11.44 -3.90
C GLY A 248 16.52 -11.73 -2.45
N LEU A 249 16.83 -12.99 -2.14
CA LEU A 249 17.26 -13.40 -0.81
C LEU A 249 18.55 -12.67 -0.39
N VAL A 250 19.55 -12.61 -1.28
CA VAL A 250 20.81 -11.89 -1.00
C VAL A 250 20.54 -10.40 -0.75
N LEU A 251 19.74 -9.75 -1.58
CA LEU A 251 19.38 -8.35 -1.41
C LEU A 251 18.62 -8.09 -0.11
N ALA A 252 17.67 -8.95 0.21
CA ALA A 252 16.91 -8.83 1.45
C ALA A 252 17.83 -9.00 2.67
N LEU A 253 18.75 -9.98 2.66
CA LEU A 253 19.74 -10.15 3.73
C LEU A 253 20.65 -8.93 3.89
N VAL A 254 21.04 -8.27 2.79
CA VAL A 254 21.82 -7.02 2.84
C VAL A 254 21.02 -5.92 3.53
N PHE A 255 19.75 -5.70 3.15
CA PHE A 255 18.91 -4.70 3.81
C PHE A 255 18.63 -5.04 5.29
N SER A 256 18.38 -6.31 5.60
CA SER A 256 18.25 -6.77 6.98
C SER A 256 19.51 -6.50 7.81
N ALA A 257 20.70 -6.72 7.24
CA ALA A 257 21.96 -6.43 7.90
C ALA A 257 22.15 -4.92 8.14
N ILE A 258 21.78 -4.08 7.15
CA ILE A 258 21.81 -2.62 7.29
C ILE A 258 20.93 -2.18 8.46
N PHE A 259 19.67 -2.61 8.50
CA PHE A 259 18.76 -2.32 9.61
C PHE A 259 19.31 -2.81 10.95
N TRP A 260 19.84 -4.03 11.01
CA TRP A 260 20.38 -4.58 12.25
C TRP A 260 21.56 -3.77 12.80
N ILE A 261 22.55 -3.48 11.94
CA ILE A 261 23.77 -2.77 12.31
C ILE A 261 23.48 -1.31 12.67
N TRP A 262 22.62 -0.64 11.89
CA TRP A 262 22.37 0.79 12.01
C TRP A 262 21.16 1.12 12.89
N ARG A 263 20.53 0.14 13.55
CA ARG A 263 19.26 0.32 14.30
C ARG A 263 19.20 1.50 15.25
N LYS A 264 20.31 1.80 15.93
CA LYS A 264 20.39 2.89 16.90
C LYS A 264 20.51 4.28 16.25
N LYS A 265 21.01 4.33 15.00
CA LYS A 265 21.21 5.58 14.26
C LYS A 265 20.16 5.82 13.17
N TRP A 266 19.44 4.77 12.77
CA TRP A 266 18.52 4.81 11.64
C TRP A 266 17.41 5.86 11.80
N ALA A 267 16.83 5.98 12.99
CA ALA A 267 15.74 6.92 13.24
C ALA A 267 16.15 8.40 13.11
N TYR A 268 17.41 8.72 13.42
CA TYR A 268 17.95 10.08 13.34
C TYR A 268 18.09 10.60 11.90
N LEU A 269 17.90 9.76 10.88
CA LEU A 269 17.73 10.22 9.50
C LEU A 269 16.41 10.96 9.29
N PHE A 270 15.43 10.76 10.17
CA PHE A 270 14.06 11.24 10.03
C PHE A 270 13.62 12.16 11.15
N ASN A 271 14.07 11.91 12.39
CA ASN A 271 13.64 12.64 13.57
C ASN A 271 14.75 12.68 14.63
N ASP A 272 14.97 13.84 15.23
CA ASP A 272 15.96 14.08 16.29
C ASP A 272 15.45 13.71 17.70
N ASP A 273 14.17 13.35 17.84
CA ASP A 273 13.57 12.93 19.11
C ASP A 273 14.12 11.56 19.58
N GLU A 274 14.72 11.56 20.76
CA GLU A 274 15.35 10.39 21.38
C GLU A 274 14.33 9.30 21.76
N ASP A 275 13.09 9.67 22.10
CA ASP A 275 12.04 8.70 22.42
C ASP A 275 11.60 7.94 21.16
N VAL A 276 11.49 8.65 20.03
CA VAL A 276 11.21 8.04 18.72
C VAL A 276 12.37 7.14 18.31
N ALA A 277 13.61 7.61 18.47
CA ALA A 277 14.79 6.84 18.10
C ALA A 277 14.92 5.54 18.90
N THR A 278 14.64 5.59 20.21
CA THR A 278 14.66 4.42 21.08
C THR A 278 13.59 3.40 20.68
N MET A 279 12.37 3.87 20.36
CA MET A 279 11.27 3.01 19.94
C MET A 279 11.55 2.35 18.58
N VAL A 280 12.03 3.12 17.61
CA VAL A 280 12.44 2.59 16.29
C VAL A 280 13.57 1.57 16.46
N ALA A 281 14.60 1.86 17.26
CA ALA A 281 15.73 0.96 17.48
C ALA A 281 15.31 -0.39 18.11
N ALA A 282 14.25 -0.40 18.92
CA ALA A 282 13.68 -1.60 19.50
C ALA A 282 12.90 -2.45 18.48
N ILE A 283 12.20 -1.82 17.54
CA ILE A 283 11.34 -2.50 16.54
C ILE A 283 12.11 -2.87 15.27
N LEU A 284 13.15 -2.13 14.90
CA LEU A 284 13.89 -2.34 13.64
C LEU A 284 14.47 -3.76 13.45
N PRO A 285 14.93 -4.48 14.49
CA PRO A 285 15.30 -5.89 14.37
C PRO A 285 14.18 -6.80 13.84
N LEU A 286 12.94 -6.51 14.22
CA LEU A 286 11.77 -7.24 13.73
C LEU A 286 11.52 -6.91 12.25
N VAL A 287 11.66 -5.63 11.87
CA VAL A 287 11.57 -5.19 10.48
C VAL A 287 12.66 -5.83 9.61
N ALA A 288 13.87 -5.96 10.14
CA ALA A 288 14.96 -6.65 9.45
C ALA A 288 14.60 -8.12 9.13
N LEU A 289 13.95 -8.83 10.06
CA LEU A 289 13.48 -10.19 9.80
C LEU A 289 12.34 -10.22 8.79
N PHE A 290 11.37 -9.31 8.93
CA PHE A 290 10.25 -9.15 8.01
C PHE A 290 10.70 -8.95 6.56
N GLN A 291 11.73 -8.12 6.33
CA GLN A 291 12.23 -7.78 5.00
C GLN A 291 12.64 -9.00 4.16
N VAL A 292 13.15 -10.06 4.80
CA VAL A 292 13.57 -11.31 4.13
C VAL A 292 12.38 -12.01 3.49
N PHE A 293 11.27 -12.09 4.22
CA PHE A 293 10.04 -12.72 3.73
C PHE A 293 9.34 -11.84 2.71
N ASP A 294 9.23 -10.54 3.01
CA ASP A 294 8.52 -9.58 2.19
C ASP A 294 9.18 -9.39 0.82
N GLY A 295 10.51 -9.22 0.78
CA GLY A 295 11.25 -9.09 -0.47
C GLY A 295 11.16 -10.33 -1.36
N ASN A 296 11.19 -11.53 -0.77
CA ASN A 296 11.05 -12.76 -1.54
C ASN A 296 9.59 -13.00 -2.00
N ALA A 297 8.61 -12.61 -1.18
CA ALA A 297 7.20 -12.61 -1.56
C ALA A 297 6.94 -11.68 -2.74
N ALA A 298 7.54 -10.49 -2.78
CA ALA A 298 7.41 -9.52 -3.88
C ALA A 298 7.88 -10.10 -5.23
N ILE A 299 9.02 -10.80 -5.24
CA ILE A 299 9.59 -11.40 -6.46
C ILE A 299 8.73 -12.57 -6.95
N THR A 300 8.30 -13.43 -6.02
CA THR A 300 7.51 -14.61 -6.37
C THR A 300 6.09 -14.25 -6.82
N ALA A 301 5.49 -13.22 -6.22
CA ALA A 301 4.16 -12.72 -6.59
C ALA A 301 4.15 -12.13 -8.01
N THR A 302 5.19 -11.38 -8.38
CA THR A 302 5.28 -10.71 -9.70
C THR A 302 5.72 -11.67 -10.82
N ALA A 303 6.50 -12.71 -10.53
CA ALA A 303 7.01 -13.66 -11.52
C ALA A 303 5.98 -14.69 -12.05
N GLY A 304 4.69 -14.59 -11.69
CA GLY A 304 3.62 -15.44 -12.25
C GLY A 304 3.69 -16.92 -11.86
N LEU A 305 4.50 -17.29 -10.87
CA LEU A 305 4.57 -18.66 -10.35
C LEU A 305 3.25 -18.94 -9.61
N ARG A 306 2.56 -20.04 -9.94
CA ARG A 306 1.28 -20.49 -9.33
C ARG A 306 1.24 -20.55 -7.79
N GLY A 307 2.38 -20.39 -7.12
CA GLY A 307 2.45 -20.10 -5.69
C GLY A 307 1.93 -18.71 -5.29
N LEU A 308 1.35 -17.94 -6.22
CA LEU A 308 0.79 -16.60 -6.03
C LEU A 308 -0.12 -16.46 -4.80
N TRP A 309 -1.08 -17.37 -4.63
CA TRP A 309 -1.98 -17.35 -3.47
C TRP A 309 -1.33 -17.96 -2.23
N THR A 310 -0.48 -18.96 -2.39
CA THR A 310 0.18 -19.64 -1.27
C THR A 310 1.32 -18.82 -0.70
N GLY A 311 2.07 -18.02 -1.45
CA GLY A 311 3.15 -17.16 -0.95
C GLY A 311 2.62 -15.94 -0.20
N LEU A 312 1.54 -15.34 -0.70
CA LEU A 312 0.83 -14.25 -0.02
C LEU A 312 0.12 -14.77 1.24
N THR A 313 -0.62 -15.89 1.14
CA THR A 313 -1.23 -16.49 2.34
C THR A 313 -0.19 -17.05 3.29
N VAL A 314 0.91 -17.67 2.85
CA VAL A 314 1.97 -18.17 3.74
C VAL A 314 2.73 -17.01 4.38
N SER A 315 2.98 -15.90 3.67
CA SER A 315 3.64 -14.73 4.28
C SER A 315 2.70 -14.00 5.25
N LEU A 316 1.44 -13.75 4.88
CA LEU A 316 0.45 -13.18 5.81
C LEU A 316 0.13 -14.12 6.98
N VAL A 317 0.00 -15.43 6.76
CA VAL A 317 -0.32 -16.41 7.79
C VAL A 317 0.89 -16.69 8.67
N LEU A 318 2.12 -16.81 8.15
CA LEU A 318 3.29 -16.88 9.03
C LEU A 318 3.46 -15.58 9.81
N TYR A 319 3.29 -14.41 9.18
CA TYR A 319 3.53 -13.15 9.86
C TYR A 319 2.45 -12.84 10.91
N CYS A 320 1.18 -12.95 10.56
CA CYS A 320 0.06 -12.70 11.49
C CYS A 320 -0.13 -13.85 12.51
N ALA A 321 0.06 -15.11 12.13
CA ALA A 321 -0.22 -16.25 13.01
C ALA A 321 1.02 -16.78 13.76
N VAL A 322 2.26 -16.51 13.34
CA VAL A 322 3.43 -16.86 14.16
C VAL A 322 3.83 -15.68 15.03
N LEU A 323 4.01 -14.49 14.44
CA LEU A 323 4.44 -13.34 15.21
C LEU A 323 3.31 -12.77 16.07
N GLY A 324 2.09 -12.67 15.54
CA GLY A 324 0.92 -12.23 16.30
C GLY A 324 0.56 -13.18 17.43
N THR A 325 0.70 -14.49 17.24
CA THR A 325 0.48 -15.48 18.31
C THR A 325 1.61 -15.48 19.33
N ILE A 326 2.87 -15.31 18.93
CA ILE A 326 4.01 -15.14 19.86
C ILE A 326 3.86 -13.84 20.67
N LEU A 327 3.50 -12.72 20.04
CA LEU A 327 3.22 -11.47 20.75
C LEU A 327 2.02 -11.61 21.68
N CYS A 328 0.90 -12.19 21.23
CA CYS A 328 -0.27 -12.39 22.09
C CYS A 328 0.00 -13.32 23.28
N LEU A 329 0.89 -14.32 23.13
CA LEU A 329 1.27 -15.24 24.20
C LEU A 329 2.38 -14.70 25.11
N ALA A 330 3.28 -13.85 24.60
CA ALA A 330 4.40 -13.30 25.34
C ALA A 330 4.10 -11.94 26.00
N THR A 331 3.04 -11.24 25.56
CA THR A 331 2.66 -9.94 26.13
C THR A 331 1.99 -10.13 27.48
N ASN A 332 2.51 -9.48 28.51
CA ASN A 332 1.85 -9.43 29.82
C ASN A 332 0.68 -8.45 29.77
N TRP A 333 -0.50 -8.99 29.44
CA TRP A 333 -1.73 -8.22 29.29
C TRP A 333 -2.13 -7.42 30.54
N GLU A 334 -1.76 -7.88 31.75
CA GLU A 334 -2.04 -7.12 32.97
C GLU A 334 -1.25 -5.82 33.04
N HIS A 335 -0.01 -5.83 32.55
CA HIS A 335 0.85 -4.64 32.51
C HIS A 335 0.37 -3.61 31.49
N GLU A 336 -0.05 -4.05 30.30
CA GLU A 336 -0.57 -3.15 29.25
C GLU A 336 -1.94 -2.57 29.62
N VAL A 337 -2.81 -3.36 30.25
CA VAL A 337 -4.08 -2.87 30.81
C VAL A 337 -3.84 -1.86 31.94
N ALA A 338 -2.81 -2.07 32.78
CA ALA A 338 -2.43 -1.11 33.82
C ALA A 338 -1.94 0.23 33.23
N LYS A 339 -1.15 0.22 32.15
CA LYS A 339 -0.74 1.43 31.42
C LYS A 339 -1.92 2.19 30.85
N VAL A 340 -2.87 1.50 30.22
CA VAL A 340 -4.08 2.13 29.66
C VAL A 340 -4.96 2.71 30.77
N LYS A 341 -5.16 1.99 31.88
CA LYS A 341 -5.89 2.51 33.06
C LYS A 341 -5.23 3.74 33.68
N ALA A 342 -3.89 3.76 33.74
CA ALA A 342 -3.15 4.93 34.22
C ALA A 342 -3.31 6.14 33.30
N ARG A 343 -3.26 5.96 31.97
CA ARG A 343 -3.51 7.01 30.97
C ARG A 343 -4.93 7.55 31.01
N LEU A 344 -5.93 6.68 31.21
CA LEU A 344 -7.33 7.08 31.37
C LEU A 344 -7.54 7.92 32.64
N ARG A 345 -6.94 7.53 33.77
CA ARG A 345 -6.97 8.31 35.02
C ARG A 345 -6.30 9.68 34.92
N ALA A 346 -5.32 9.82 34.03
CA ALA A 346 -4.64 11.09 33.77
C ALA A 346 -5.43 12.03 32.84
N ASN A 347 -6.50 11.55 32.17
CA ASN A 347 -7.27 12.31 31.18
C ASN A 347 -8.81 12.17 31.43
N PRO A 348 -9.40 12.99 32.32
CA PRO A 348 -10.78 12.84 32.78
C PRO A 348 -11.84 12.89 31.66
N ALA A 349 -11.63 13.72 30.64
CA ALA A 349 -12.54 13.83 29.49
C ALA A 349 -12.61 12.52 28.66
N LEU A 350 -11.55 11.72 28.67
CA LEU A 350 -11.45 10.45 27.96
C LEU A 350 -12.09 9.31 28.78
N LEU A 351 -12.06 9.41 30.11
CA LEU A 351 -12.79 8.54 31.03
C LEU A 351 -14.31 8.67 30.84
N ASP A 352 -14.82 9.90 30.78
CA ASP A 352 -16.25 10.17 30.57
C ASP A 352 -16.75 9.65 29.20
N ALA A 353 -15.90 9.74 28.17
CA ALA A 353 -16.18 9.18 26.84
C ALA A 353 -16.22 7.64 26.83
N VAL A 354 -15.38 6.97 27.64
CA VAL A 354 -15.34 5.49 27.73
C VAL A 354 -16.46 4.95 28.63
N GLU A 355 -16.82 5.67 29.70
CA GLU A 355 -17.95 5.31 30.57
C GLU A 355 -19.31 5.49 29.88
N SER A 356 -19.46 6.54 29.07
CA SER A 356 -20.65 6.75 28.23
C SER A 356 -20.80 5.71 27.11
N ALA A 357 -19.69 5.12 26.63
CA ALA A 357 -19.68 4.01 25.68
C ALA A 357 -19.95 2.61 26.31
N GLY A 358 -20.13 2.52 27.64
CA GLY A 358 -20.59 1.31 28.33
C GLY A 358 -19.55 0.20 28.55
N CYS A 359 -18.28 0.40 28.20
CA CYS A 359 -17.25 -0.65 28.25
C CYS A 359 -16.79 -1.05 29.67
N LEU A 360 -16.99 -0.21 30.69
CA LEU A 360 -16.46 -0.44 32.06
C LEU A 360 -17.49 -0.96 33.08
N ARG A 361 -18.78 -1.01 32.75
CA ARG A 361 -19.82 -1.49 33.70
C ARG A 361 -19.72 -2.98 34.02
N GLY A 362 -19.08 -3.79 33.18
CA GLY A 362 -18.89 -5.23 33.43
C GLY A 362 -17.84 -5.55 34.50
N ALA A 363 -16.76 -4.77 34.57
CA ALA A 363 -15.62 -5.09 35.43
C ALA A 363 -15.82 -4.71 36.92
N GLN A 364 -16.72 -3.79 37.23
CA GLN A 364 -17.00 -3.42 38.62
C GLN A 364 -17.89 -4.43 39.35
N HIS A 365 -18.69 -5.22 38.61
CA HIS A 365 -19.61 -6.19 39.23
C HIS A 365 -18.94 -7.47 39.73
N GLU A 366 -17.79 -7.87 39.17
CA GLU A 366 -17.06 -9.07 39.58
C GLU A 366 -16.25 -8.90 40.89
N SER A 367 -15.93 -7.66 41.28
CA SER A 367 -15.12 -7.41 42.49
C SER A 367 -15.91 -7.38 43.81
N ARG A 368 -17.26 -7.48 43.77
CA ARG A 368 -18.13 -7.25 44.96
C ARG A 368 -19.10 -8.35 45.34
N GLY A 369 -19.05 -9.55 44.75
CA GLY A 369 -20.04 -10.59 45.02
C GLY A 369 -19.49 -12.00 45.17
N GLY A 370 -19.05 -12.36 46.38
CA GLY A 370 -18.92 -13.76 46.76
C GLY A 370 -20.32 -14.38 46.97
N ARG A 371 -20.77 -15.23 46.05
CA ARG A 371 -21.50 -16.50 46.27
C ARG A 371 -22.01 -17.09 44.96
N MET A 372 -21.81 -18.40 44.85
CA MET A 372 -22.22 -19.29 43.78
C MET A 372 -23.73 -19.20 43.50
N GLY A 373 -24.10 -19.01 42.23
CA GLY A 373 -25.48 -19.13 41.75
C GLY A 373 -25.50 -19.52 40.27
N ARG A 374 -25.81 -20.80 39.99
CA ARG A 374 -26.15 -21.27 38.64
C ARG A 374 -27.29 -20.41 38.11
N ASN A 375 -27.10 -19.78 36.95
CA ASN A 375 -28.17 -19.55 35.98
C ASN A 375 -27.60 -19.27 34.59
N HIS A 376 -28.13 -19.99 33.61
CA HIS A 376 -27.80 -19.92 32.19
C HIS A 376 -27.83 -18.50 31.64
N CYS A 377 -26.74 -18.04 31.03
CA CYS A 377 -26.78 -16.91 30.09
C CYS A 377 -26.77 -17.47 28.66
N ARG A 378 -27.97 -17.52 28.05
CA ARG A 378 -28.17 -17.79 26.64
C ARG A 378 -27.56 -16.64 25.83
N LEU A 379 -26.45 -16.88 25.14
CA LEU A 379 -25.97 -16.01 24.07
C LEU A 379 -26.91 -16.17 22.87
N GLY A 380 -27.72 -15.14 22.62
CA GLY A 380 -28.58 -15.03 21.46
C GLY A 380 -27.76 -14.79 20.19
N PHE A 381 -27.28 -15.87 19.56
CA PHE A 381 -26.97 -15.88 18.14
C PHE A 381 -28.28 -16.05 17.36
N ARG A 382 -28.86 -14.95 16.88
CA ARG A 382 -29.89 -15.02 15.84
C ARG A 382 -29.19 -15.05 14.47
N SER A 383 -29.04 -16.28 13.98
CA SER A 383 -28.84 -16.59 12.57
C SER A 383 -30.02 -16.08 11.77
N THR A 384 -29.76 -15.25 10.76
CA THR A 384 -30.70 -14.97 9.67
C THR A 384 -29.90 -15.01 8.37
N TYR A 385 -30.48 -15.67 7.37
CA TYR A 385 -30.04 -15.83 5.97
C TYR A 385 -29.33 -17.15 5.60
N LEU A 386 -30.16 -18.18 5.42
CA LEU A 386 -30.00 -19.21 4.38
C LEU A 386 -31.38 -19.82 4.10
N SER A 387 -32.03 -19.39 3.01
CA SER A 387 -33.04 -20.13 2.20
C SER A 387 -33.72 -19.15 1.24
N ILE A 388 -33.22 -19.07 0.00
CA ILE A 388 -33.91 -19.16 -1.31
C ILE A 388 -32.84 -18.96 -2.39
#